data_AF-A0A970LIZ4-F1
#
_entry.id   AF-A0A970LIZ4-F1
#
_cell.length_a   1.000
_cell.length_b   1.000
_cell.length_c   1.000
_cell.angle_alpha   90.00
_cell.angle_beta   90.00
_cell.angle_gamma   90.00
#
_symmetry.space_group_name_H-M   'P 1'
#
loop_
_entity.id
_entity.type
_entity.pdbx_description
1 polymer ?
#
loop_
_entity_poly.entity_id
_entity_poly.type
_entity_poly.pdbx_seq_one_letter_code
_entity_poly.pdbx_strand_id
1 'polypeptide(L)'
;VQALLYRGMSTKVYMYISTIGGFLAYSIFIGYFPDFSKGVVDGKREIAQKQPRFMEILFEYIMVPIALALTVVLLLWSGKTIVTGAEVSFMRLSSIATAYAMVGIWLHIMVTHSKAGTAGFYRKVYPFTALIILAFEARALLIQLNIWGLKTTEYVFIIIWIINVIAALLLIKKNDKNHEGIVFVTSLIAILAVMPVIGYYALPATTQANRLEKILTKEGILKDGMLKPAAAEPDRATKEQITDGVNFLSNARDSKLPGWFDENLGDSTVFKEKLGFEMTWPENDFGTGMYLGTYLTLPPGAVDVSGYRWAVHMQERKDTIPVTINGDKGKYQIYWERSTADGIPIFKIELNNKIILDENMKDYLDIITSKYPPGESRQRESTLEEMSLKLESSDITVMLVFNNIDISVDVERGRTNYWLDLKAIYFNEK
;
A
#
# COMPACT_ATOMS: atom_id res chain seq x y z
N VAL A 1 10.99 10.66 -27.75
CA VAL A 1 10.05 11.35 -26.84
C VAL A 1 10.29 10.84 -25.42
N GLN A 2 11.29 11.39 -24.75
CA GLN A 2 11.45 11.23 -23.30
C GLN A 2 10.55 12.28 -22.65
N ALA A 3 9.65 11.80 -21.77
CA ALA A 3 9.00 12.52 -20.69
C ALA A 3 8.06 13.70 -21.05
N LEU A 4 6.75 13.40 -21.06
CA LEU A 4 5.72 14.39 -20.68
C LEU A 4 5.09 14.07 -19.31
N LEU A 5 5.12 12.81 -18.85
CA LEU A 5 4.48 12.42 -17.58
C LEU A 5 5.40 11.64 -16.63
N TYR A 6 6.25 10.72 -17.13
CA TYR A 6 7.17 9.96 -16.27
C TYR A 6 8.40 9.45 -17.02
N ARG A 7 9.57 9.49 -16.35
CA ARG A 7 10.85 9.02 -16.91
C ARG A 7 10.88 7.48 -16.87
N GLY A 8 11.12 6.83 -18.02
CA GLY A 8 11.16 5.36 -18.13
C GLY A 8 9.83 4.66 -18.42
N MET A 9 8.73 5.40 -18.58
CA MET A 9 7.44 4.82 -18.97
C MET A 9 7.46 4.35 -20.43
N SER A 10 6.97 3.12 -20.67
CA SER A 10 6.94 2.50 -22.01
C SER A 10 6.12 3.31 -23.01
N THR A 11 6.62 3.43 -24.25
CA THR A 11 5.93 4.11 -25.36
C THR A 11 4.54 3.53 -25.63
N LYS A 12 4.33 2.22 -25.38
CA LYS A 12 3.00 1.59 -25.53
C LYS A 12 1.97 2.20 -24.58
N VAL A 13 2.36 2.51 -23.35
CA VAL A 13 1.48 3.12 -22.34
C VAL A 13 1.01 4.50 -22.84
N TYR A 14 1.94 5.31 -23.36
CA TYR A 14 1.59 6.60 -23.97
C TYR A 14 0.62 6.41 -25.14
N MET A 15 0.84 5.44 -26.03
CA MET A 15 -0.08 5.17 -27.14
C MET A 15 -1.48 4.79 -26.66
N TYR A 16 -1.61 3.93 -25.64
CA TYR A 16 -2.91 3.57 -25.08
C TYR A 16 -3.62 4.77 -24.46
N ILE A 17 -2.92 5.56 -23.63
CA ILE A 17 -3.48 6.76 -23.00
C ILE A 17 -3.90 7.76 -24.07
N SER A 18 -3.07 8.03 -25.08
CA SER A 18 -3.40 8.94 -26.18
C SER A 18 -4.56 8.43 -27.02
N THR A 19 -4.65 7.12 -27.27
CA THR A 19 -5.76 6.53 -28.03
C THR A 19 -7.07 6.65 -27.26
N ILE A 20 -7.09 6.27 -25.98
CA ILE A 20 -8.28 6.39 -25.12
C ILE A 20 -8.66 7.85 -24.95
N GLY A 21 -7.69 8.72 -24.65
CA GLY A 21 -7.89 10.15 -24.49
C GLY A 21 -8.42 10.81 -25.77
N GLY A 22 -7.87 10.45 -26.93
CA GLY A 22 -8.32 10.92 -28.24
C GLY A 22 -9.73 10.44 -28.56
N PHE A 23 -10.04 9.18 -28.29
CA PHE A 23 -11.39 8.62 -28.46
C PHE A 23 -12.40 9.34 -27.55
N LEU A 24 -12.08 9.56 -26.27
CA LEU A 24 -12.96 10.27 -25.34
C LEU A 24 -13.12 11.74 -25.75
N ALA A 25 -12.04 12.42 -26.10
CA ALA A 25 -12.08 13.81 -26.57
C ALA A 25 -12.94 13.94 -27.83
N TYR A 26 -12.86 12.98 -28.76
CA TYR A 26 -13.72 12.95 -29.93
C TYR A 26 -15.18 12.69 -29.58
N SER A 27 -15.44 11.65 -28.79
CA SER A 27 -16.78 11.21 -28.41
C SER A 27 -17.52 12.18 -27.47
N ILE A 28 -16.81 13.06 -26.77
CA ILE A 28 -17.40 14.01 -25.81
C ILE A 28 -17.41 15.44 -26.37
N PHE A 29 -16.39 15.83 -27.14
CA PHE A 29 -16.19 17.23 -27.51
C PHE A 29 -15.99 17.44 -29.02
N ILE A 30 -14.94 16.88 -29.63
CA ILE A 30 -14.55 17.21 -31.01
C ILE A 30 -15.64 16.81 -32.01
N GLY A 31 -16.28 15.65 -31.82
CA GLY A 31 -17.38 15.20 -32.68
C GLY A 31 -18.61 16.11 -32.67
N TYR A 32 -18.76 16.93 -31.62
CA TYR A 32 -19.87 17.86 -31.42
C TYR A 32 -19.46 19.33 -31.64
N PHE A 33 -18.22 19.61 -32.08
CA PHE A 33 -17.72 20.97 -32.21
C PHE A 33 -18.54 21.75 -33.24
N PRO A 34 -19.21 22.85 -32.85
CA PRO A 34 -20.07 23.60 -33.75
C PRO A 34 -19.29 24.64 -34.58
N ASP A 35 -19.85 25.03 -35.72
CA ASP A 35 -19.36 26.18 -36.48
C ASP A 35 -19.78 27.49 -35.78
N PHE A 36 -18.82 28.39 -35.53
CA PHE A 36 -19.01 29.69 -34.88
C PHE A 36 -19.04 30.88 -35.86
N SER A 37 -19.05 30.61 -37.17
CA SER A 37 -19.11 31.65 -38.20
C SER A 37 -20.34 32.54 -38.04
N LYS A 38 -20.13 33.87 -38.16
CA LYS A 38 -21.20 34.87 -38.06
C LYS A 38 -22.24 34.64 -39.15
N GLY A 39 -23.52 34.60 -38.77
CA GLY A 39 -24.64 34.40 -39.70
C GLY A 39 -25.02 32.93 -39.97
N VAL A 40 -24.24 31.97 -39.46
CA VAL A 40 -24.55 30.53 -39.58
C VAL A 40 -25.25 30.06 -38.30
N VAL A 41 -26.42 29.44 -38.45
CA VAL A 41 -27.11 28.71 -37.38
C VAL A 41 -26.79 27.23 -37.56
N ASP A 42 -25.79 26.73 -36.83
CA ASP A 42 -25.41 25.32 -36.84
C ASP A 42 -26.22 24.55 -35.80
N GLY A 43 -26.93 23.50 -36.23
CA GLY A 43 -27.69 22.61 -35.35
C GLY A 43 -26.82 21.89 -34.32
N LYS A 44 -25.51 21.73 -34.57
CA LYS A 44 -24.56 21.21 -33.59
C LYS A 44 -24.42 22.10 -32.36
N ARG A 45 -24.73 23.40 -32.44
CA ARG A 45 -24.68 24.31 -31.28
C ARG A 45 -25.67 23.89 -30.19
N GLU A 46 -26.87 23.48 -30.56
CA GLU A 46 -27.87 23.00 -29.59
C GLU A 46 -27.47 21.65 -28.99
N ILE A 47 -26.86 20.78 -29.79
CA ILE A 47 -26.38 19.47 -29.35
C ILE A 47 -25.18 19.62 -28.40
N ALA A 48 -24.25 20.54 -28.68
CA ALA A 48 -23.07 20.81 -27.85
C ALA A 48 -23.40 21.43 -26.48
N GLN A 49 -24.59 22.05 -26.34
CA GLN A 49 -25.09 22.54 -25.05
C GLN A 49 -25.74 21.43 -24.19
N LYS A 50 -25.95 20.25 -24.77
CA LYS A 50 -26.52 19.09 -24.10
C LYS A 50 -25.43 18.07 -23.80
N GLN A 51 -25.71 17.15 -22.88
CA GLN A 51 -24.80 16.06 -22.59
C GLN A 51 -24.64 15.16 -23.84
N PRO A 52 -23.40 14.77 -24.21
CA PRO A 52 -23.20 13.88 -25.35
C PRO A 52 -23.92 12.54 -25.14
N ARG A 53 -24.54 12.01 -26.21
CA ARG A 53 -25.27 10.73 -26.15
C ARG A 53 -24.44 9.58 -25.59
N PHE A 54 -23.14 9.55 -25.91
CA PHE A 54 -22.21 8.55 -25.36
C PHE A 54 -22.17 8.60 -23.83
N MET A 55 -22.11 9.80 -23.26
CA MET A 55 -22.08 10.01 -21.81
C MET A 55 -23.44 9.74 -21.17
N GLU A 56 -24.54 10.07 -21.83
CA GLU A 56 -25.89 9.67 -21.40
C GLU A 56 -25.97 8.14 -21.28
N ILE A 57 -25.55 7.42 -22.33
CA ILE A 57 -25.59 5.95 -22.34
C ILE A 57 -24.70 5.36 -21.22
N LEU A 58 -23.46 5.85 -21.13
CA LEU A 58 -22.50 5.40 -20.13
C LEU A 58 -23.04 5.59 -18.71
N PHE A 59 -23.57 6.76 -18.39
CA PHE A 59 -24.01 7.05 -17.03
C PHE A 59 -25.34 6.36 -16.70
N GLU A 60 -26.33 6.46 -17.59
CA GLU A 60 -27.69 5.99 -17.33
C GLU A 60 -27.84 4.47 -17.36
N TYR A 61 -27.13 3.79 -18.27
CA TYR A 61 -27.32 2.36 -18.54
C TYR A 61 -26.15 1.49 -18.09
N ILE A 62 -24.99 2.07 -17.76
CA ILE A 62 -23.83 1.31 -17.26
C ILE A 62 -23.54 1.70 -15.81
N MET A 63 -23.20 2.97 -15.55
CA MET A 63 -22.76 3.38 -14.21
C MET A 63 -23.89 3.35 -13.18
N VAL A 64 -25.09 3.83 -13.50
CA VAL A 64 -26.22 3.83 -12.56
C VAL A 64 -26.61 2.41 -12.11
N PRO A 65 -26.81 1.42 -13.02
CA PRO A 65 -27.08 0.04 -12.60
C PRO A 65 -25.96 -0.56 -11.73
N ILE A 66 -24.70 -0.32 -12.07
CA ILE A 66 -23.55 -0.77 -11.27
C ILE A 66 -23.59 -0.13 -9.88
N ALA A 67 -23.81 1.18 -9.80
CA ALA A 67 -23.89 1.91 -8.54
C ALA A 67 -25.03 1.37 -7.65
N LEU A 68 -26.20 1.11 -8.22
CA LEU A 68 -27.33 0.51 -7.50
C LEU A 68 -27.01 -0.91 -6.99
N ALA A 69 -26.37 -1.74 -7.82
CA ALA A 69 -25.94 -3.08 -7.40
C ALA A 69 -24.92 -2.99 -6.25
N LEU A 70 -23.95 -2.07 -6.34
CA LEU A 70 -22.99 -1.80 -5.27
C LEU A 70 -23.69 -1.29 -4.00
N THR A 71 -24.71 -0.44 -4.11
CA THR A 71 -25.51 -0.01 -2.95
C THR A 71 -26.09 -1.22 -2.21
N VAL A 72 -26.68 -2.18 -2.93
CA VAL A 72 -27.27 -3.38 -2.33
C VAL A 72 -26.20 -4.21 -1.62
N VAL A 73 -25.06 -4.45 -2.29
CA VAL A 73 -23.94 -5.22 -1.71
C VAL A 73 -23.42 -4.54 -0.44
N LEU A 74 -23.21 -3.23 -0.45
CA LEU A 74 -22.69 -2.49 0.70
C LEU A 74 -23.67 -2.47 1.87
N LEU A 75 -24.97 -2.35 1.60
CA LEU A 75 -25.99 -2.41 2.64
C LEU A 75 -26.08 -3.81 3.27
N LEU A 76 -26.09 -4.87 2.44
CA LEU A 76 -26.08 -6.25 2.93
C LEU A 76 -24.83 -6.56 3.74
N TRP A 77 -23.67 -6.14 3.25
CA TRP A 77 -22.40 -6.35 3.94
C TRP A 77 -22.35 -5.57 5.25
N SER A 78 -22.74 -4.28 5.26
CA SER A 78 -22.79 -3.48 6.49
C SER A 78 -23.76 -4.07 7.52
N GLY A 79 -24.93 -4.52 7.08
CA GLY A 79 -25.90 -5.21 7.93
C GLY A 79 -25.35 -6.50 8.51
N LYS A 80 -24.70 -7.34 7.68
CA LYS A 80 -24.05 -8.59 8.12
C LYS A 80 -22.98 -8.30 9.18
N THR A 81 -22.13 -7.30 8.97
CA THR A 81 -21.06 -6.93 9.91
C THR A 81 -21.64 -6.55 11.28
N ILE A 82 -22.76 -5.84 11.32
CA ILE A 82 -23.43 -5.49 12.58
C ILE A 82 -24.01 -6.72 13.28
N VAL A 83 -24.71 -7.58 12.55
CA VAL A 83 -25.36 -8.77 13.12
C VAL A 83 -24.32 -9.78 13.63
N THR A 84 -23.22 -9.96 12.90
CA THR A 84 -22.17 -10.91 13.24
C THR A 84 -21.16 -10.37 14.25
N GLY A 85 -21.14 -9.05 14.49
CA GLY A 85 -20.13 -8.41 15.33
C GLY A 85 -18.72 -8.54 14.77
N ALA A 86 -18.57 -8.83 13.47
CA ALA A 86 -17.27 -9.06 12.86
C ALA A 86 -16.40 -7.81 12.94
N GLU A 87 -15.18 -7.96 13.45
CA GLU A 87 -14.18 -6.90 13.45
C GLU A 87 -13.63 -6.74 12.03
N VAL A 88 -13.96 -5.62 11.40
CA VAL A 88 -13.46 -5.26 10.08
C VAL A 88 -12.47 -4.11 10.24
N SER A 89 -11.28 -4.27 9.67
CA SER A 89 -10.28 -3.22 9.62
C SER A 89 -10.88 -1.89 9.13
N PHE A 90 -10.68 -0.84 9.93
CA PHE A 90 -11.13 0.51 9.62
C PHE A 90 -10.72 0.93 8.21
N MET A 91 -9.47 0.67 7.80
CA MET A 91 -8.94 1.08 6.50
C MET A 91 -9.69 0.43 5.32
N ARG A 92 -10.05 -0.85 5.46
CA ARG A 92 -10.81 -1.56 4.41
C ARG A 92 -12.25 -1.05 4.31
N LEU A 93 -12.91 -0.91 5.46
CA LEU A 93 -14.28 -0.42 5.53
C LEU A 93 -14.39 1.02 5.02
N SER A 94 -13.53 1.91 5.52
CA SER A 94 -13.50 3.33 5.15
C SER A 94 -13.22 3.55 3.67
N SER A 95 -12.18 2.91 3.12
CA SER A 95 -11.78 3.11 1.73
C SER A 95 -12.88 2.74 0.72
N ILE A 96 -13.52 1.58 0.89
CA ILE A 96 -14.58 1.10 0.00
C ILE A 96 -15.81 2.03 0.08
N ALA A 97 -16.25 2.32 1.30
CA ALA A 97 -17.49 3.04 1.53
C ALA A 97 -17.36 4.53 1.15
N THR A 98 -16.23 5.17 1.48
CA THR A 98 -15.92 6.53 1.03
C THR A 98 -15.77 6.64 -0.49
N ALA A 99 -15.11 5.69 -1.16
CA ALA A 99 -15.00 5.69 -2.62
C ALA A 99 -16.38 5.58 -3.28
N TYR A 100 -17.24 4.69 -2.77
CA TYR A 100 -18.63 4.59 -3.21
C TYR A 100 -19.40 5.90 -3.01
N ALA A 101 -19.27 6.54 -1.84
CA ALA A 101 -19.98 7.79 -1.54
C ALA A 101 -19.55 8.94 -2.46
N MET A 102 -18.24 9.11 -2.69
CA MET A 102 -17.73 10.15 -3.59
C MET A 102 -18.15 9.92 -5.04
N VAL A 103 -17.92 8.71 -5.57
CA VAL A 103 -18.27 8.37 -6.96
C VAL A 103 -19.77 8.45 -7.17
N GLY A 104 -20.57 8.04 -6.19
CA GLY A 104 -22.01 8.13 -6.29
C GLY A 104 -22.55 9.56 -6.21
N ILE A 105 -21.96 10.44 -5.40
CA ILE A 105 -22.32 11.87 -5.42
C ILE A 105 -22.00 12.48 -6.78
N TRP A 106 -20.81 12.19 -7.32
CA TRP A 106 -20.43 12.63 -8.65
C TRP A 106 -21.40 12.11 -9.72
N LEU A 107 -21.73 10.81 -9.69
CA LEU A 107 -22.65 10.19 -10.64
C LEU A 107 -24.05 10.81 -10.53
N HIS A 108 -24.52 11.09 -9.31
CA HIS A 108 -25.80 11.76 -9.07
C HIS A 108 -25.85 13.12 -9.75
N ILE A 109 -24.80 13.93 -9.61
CA ILE A 109 -24.66 15.22 -10.30
C ILE A 109 -24.68 15.01 -11.82
N MET A 110 -23.93 14.03 -12.34
CA MET A 110 -23.86 13.76 -13.78
C MET A 110 -25.20 13.34 -14.40
N VAL A 111 -26.09 12.68 -13.65
CA VAL A 111 -27.40 12.24 -14.18
C VAL A 111 -28.56 13.18 -13.80
N THR A 112 -28.26 14.38 -13.30
CA THR A 112 -29.27 15.37 -12.86
C THR A 112 -30.31 15.69 -13.94
N HIS A 113 -29.88 15.85 -15.18
CA HIS A 113 -30.77 16.21 -16.30
C HIS A 113 -31.26 14.99 -17.09
N SER A 114 -30.91 13.78 -16.65
CA SER A 114 -31.33 12.54 -17.30
C SER A 114 -32.85 12.36 -17.24
N LYS A 115 -33.41 11.89 -18.36
CA LYS A 115 -34.82 11.51 -18.47
C LYS A 115 -35.05 10.00 -18.26
N ALA A 116 -33.99 9.21 -18.11
CA ALA A 116 -34.10 7.78 -17.91
C ALA A 116 -34.72 7.45 -16.53
N GLY A 117 -35.67 6.50 -16.52
CA GLY A 117 -36.34 6.08 -15.30
C GLY A 117 -35.37 5.48 -14.25
N THR A 118 -34.35 4.75 -14.70
CA THR A 118 -33.30 4.17 -13.84
C THR A 118 -32.46 5.25 -13.15
N ALA A 119 -32.05 6.29 -13.89
CA ALA A 119 -31.34 7.45 -13.35
C ALA A 119 -32.22 8.24 -12.38
N GLY A 120 -33.50 8.43 -12.68
CA GLY A 120 -34.47 9.05 -11.78
C GLY A 120 -34.66 8.27 -10.47
N PHE A 121 -34.73 6.94 -10.55
CA PHE A 121 -34.80 6.07 -9.37
C PHE A 121 -33.52 6.18 -8.53
N TYR A 122 -32.35 6.08 -9.16
CA TYR A 122 -31.06 6.25 -8.50
C TYR A 122 -30.98 7.58 -7.76
N ARG A 123 -31.31 8.70 -8.42
CA ARG A 123 -31.30 10.03 -7.80
C ARG A 123 -32.20 10.16 -6.58
N LYS A 124 -33.29 9.41 -6.54
CA LYS A 124 -34.23 9.39 -5.41
C LYS A 124 -33.70 8.56 -4.24
N VAL A 125 -33.09 7.42 -4.51
CA VAL A 125 -32.70 6.43 -3.48
C VAL A 125 -31.30 6.69 -2.95
N TYR A 126 -30.37 7.03 -3.83
CA TYR A 126 -28.94 7.13 -3.52
C TYR A 126 -28.62 8.05 -2.33
N PRO A 127 -29.15 9.28 -2.22
CA PRO A 127 -28.79 10.15 -1.09
C PRO A 127 -29.11 9.53 0.28
N PHE A 128 -30.22 8.77 0.37
CA PHE A 128 -30.60 8.11 1.62
C PHE A 128 -29.73 6.88 1.91
N THR A 129 -29.45 6.06 0.91
CA THR A 129 -28.61 4.87 1.10
C THR A 129 -27.16 5.25 1.37
N ALA A 130 -26.66 6.32 0.75
CA ALA A 130 -25.35 6.91 1.07
C ALA A 130 -25.28 7.35 2.54
N LEU A 131 -26.30 8.03 3.07
CA LEU A 131 -26.31 8.42 4.49
C LEU A 131 -26.30 7.21 5.45
N ILE A 132 -27.01 6.13 5.10
CA ILE A 132 -26.98 4.89 5.89
C ILE A 132 -25.57 4.30 5.91
N ILE A 133 -24.91 4.24 4.75
CA ILE A 133 -23.53 3.74 4.63
C ILE A 133 -22.55 4.64 5.41
N LEU A 134 -22.68 5.96 5.27
CA LEU A 134 -21.87 6.95 5.99
C LEU A 134 -22.07 6.86 7.51
N ALA A 135 -23.25 6.48 8.00
CA ALA A 135 -23.47 6.25 9.43
C ALA A 135 -22.67 5.05 9.96
N PHE A 136 -22.52 3.98 9.16
CA PHE A 136 -21.66 2.85 9.52
C PHE A 136 -20.19 3.23 9.54
N GLU A 137 -19.76 4.02 8.56
CA GLU A 137 -18.42 4.63 8.52
C GLU A 137 -18.13 5.47 9.77
N ALA A 138 -19.11 6.28 10.23
CA ALA A 138 -18.94 7.10 11.43
C ALA A 138 -18.68 6.27 12.69
N ARG A 139 -19.37 5.13 12.85
CA ARG A 139 -19.12 4.22 13.97
C ARG A 139 -17.70 3.65 13.93
N ALA A 140 -17.24 3.20 12.76
CA ALA A 140 -15.90 2.65 12.60
C ALA A 140 -14.82 3.71 12.89
N LEU A 141 -15.05 4.94 12.43
CA LEU A 141 -14.19 6.07 12.73
C LEU A 141 -14.12 6.38 14.23
N LEU A 142 -15.25 6.35 14.95
CA LEU A 142 -15.26 6.58 16.40
C LEU A 142 -14.42 5.54 17.15
N ILE A 143 -14.51 4.26 16.76
CA ILE A 143 -13.70 3.19 17.35
C ILE A 143 -12.21 3.45 17.04
N GLN A 144 -11.87 3.75 15.79
CA GLN A 144 -10.51 4.04 15.36
C GLN A 144 -9.89 5.23 16.12
N LEU A 145 -10.64 6.33 16.26
CA LEU A 145 -10.22 7.52 16.98
C LEU A 145 -10.03 7.26 18.49
N ASN A 146 -10.82 6.36 19.07
CA ASN A 146 -10.69 6.01 20.48
C ASN A 146 -9.40 5.21 20.77
N ILE A 147 -8.99 4.35 19.83
CA ILE A 147 -7.79 3.49 19.98
C ILE A 147 -6.53 4.27 19.59
N TRP A 148 -6.52 4.87 18.40
CA TRP A 148 -5.32 5.43 17.77
C TRP A 148 -5.26 6.96 17.79
N GLY A 149 -6.33 7.62 18.25
CA GLY A 149 -6.44 9.07 18.18
C GLY A 149 -6.56 9.58 16.74
N LEU A 150 -6.51 10.90 16.59
CA LEU A 150 -6.58 11.56 15.29
C LEU A 150 -5.19 11.56 14.64
N LYS A 151 -4.98 10.75 13.60
CA LYS A 151 -3.79 10.85 12.73
C LYS A 151 -4.18 11.43 11.37
N THR A 152 -3.20 11.61 10.49
CA THR A 152 -3.40 12.19 9.16
C THR A 152 -4.44 11.42 8.34
N THR A 153 -4.44 10.08 8.40
CA THR A 153 -5.42 9.24 7.69
C THR A 153 -6.83 9.48 8.19
N GLU A 154 -7.06 9.44 9.51
CA GLU A 154 -8.36 9.68 10.13
C GLU A 154 -8.84 11.12 9.86
N TYR A 155 -7.94 12.10 9.86
CA TYR A 155 -8.26 13.49 9.54
C TYR A 155 -8.76 13.66 8.10
N VAL A 156 -8.01 13.12 7.12
CA VAL A 156 -8.40 13.18 5.71
C VAL A 156 -9.74 12.46 5.50
N PHE A 157 -9.92 11.31 6.16
CA PHE A 157 -11.17 10.58 6.14
C PHE A 157 -12.33 11.42 6.70
N ILE A 158 -12.17 12.05 7.87
CA ILE A 158 -13.20 12.94 8.47
C ILE A 158 -13.63 14.03 7.51
N ILE A 159 -12.67 14.67 6.83
CA ILE A 159 -12.95 15.73 5.87
C ILE A 159 -13.80 15.21 4.71
N ILE A 160 -13.40 14.10 4.11
CA ILE A 160 -14.13 13.51 2.98
C ILE A 160 -15.52 13.05 3.43
N TRP A 161 -15.60 12.46 4.63
CA TRP A 161 -16.85 12.02 5.23
C TRP A 161 -17.82 13.20 5.45
N ILE A 162 -17.34 14.32 6.00
CA ILE A 162 -18.15 15.55 6.20
C ILE A 162 -18.67 16.07 4.85
N ILE A 163 -17.80 16.14 3.83
CA ILE A 163 -18.19 16.56 2.47
C ILE A 163 -19.31 15.65 1.95
N ASN A 164 -19.15 14.33 2.07
CA ASN A 164 -20.11 13.36 1.57
C ASN A 164 -21.46 13.44 2.32
N VAL A 165 -21.45 13.64 3.64
CA VAL A 165 -22.67 13.81 4.43
C VAL A 165 -23.41 15.09 4.02
N ILE A 166 -22.70 16.22 3.93
CA ILE A 166 -23.32 17.49 3.53
C ILE A 166 -23.87 17.38 2.10
N ALA A 167 -23.10 16.76 1.19
CA ALA A 167 -23.54 16.53 -0.18
C ALA A 167 -24.80 15.66 -0.23
N ALA A 168 -24.83 14.52 0.45
CA ALA A 168 -26.01 13.66 0.49
C ALA A 168 -27.24 14.40 1.04
N LEU A 169 -27.08 15.19 2.11
CA LEU A 169 -28.16 16.02 2.67
C LEU A 169 -28.68 17.08 1.68
N LEU A 170 -27.78 17.71 0.93
CA LEU A 170 -28.13 18.68 -0.10
C LEU A 170 -28.87 18.02 -1.28
N LEU A 171 -28.46 16.81 -1.68
CA LEU A 171 -29.08 16.07 -2.78
C LEU A 171 -30.50 15.56 -2.45
N ILE A 172 -30.82 15.33 -1.17
CA ILE A 172 -32.19 14.97 -0.73
C ILE A 172 -33.22 16.04 -1.13
N LYS A 173 -32.83 17.31 -1.11
CA LYS A 173 -33.72 18.44 -1.45
C LYS A 173 -34.05 18.55 -2.94
N LYS A 174 -33.41 17.74 -3.82
CA LYS A 174 -33.67 17.63 -5.27
C LYS A 174 -33.77 18.97 -6.02
N ASN A 175 -32.97 19.96 -5.61
CA ASN A 175 -32.87 21.23 -6.31
C ASN A 175 -31.50 21.31 -6.97
N ASP A 176 -31.47 21.57 -8.28
CA ASP A 176 -30.23 21.57 -9.07
C ASP A 176 -29.24 22.66 -8.61
N LYS A 177 -29.74 23.74 -7.98
CA LYS A 177 -28.90 24.77 -7.33
C LYS A 177 -28.08 24.24 -6.15
N ASN A 178 -28.44 23.08 -5.60
CA ASN A 178 -27.71 22.49 -4.49
C ASN A 178 -26.34 21.95 -4.92
N HIS A 179 -26.12 21.69 -6.21
CA HIS A 179 -24.80 21.29 -6.72
C HIS A 179 -23.76 22.39 -6.52
N GLU A 180 -24.14 23.66 -6.71
CA GLU A 180 -23.27 24.81 -6.41
C GLU A 180 -22.89 24.84 -4.93
N GLY A 181 -23.84 24.52 -4.04
CA GLY A 181 -23.59 24.39 -2.60
C GLY A 181 -22.59 23.29 -2.27
N ILE A 182 -22.66 22.13 -2.95
CA ILE A 182 -21.70 21.03 -2.77
C ILE A 182 -20.29 21.48 -3.18
N VAL A 183 -20.16 22.12 -4.34
CA VAL A 183 -18.87 22.63 -4.84
C VAL A 183 -18.30 23.69 -3.89
N PHE A 184 -19.14 24.62 -3.41
CA PHE A 184 -18.73 25.64 -2.46
C PHE A 184 -18.22 25.04 -1.15
N VAL A 185 -18.98 24.12 -0.54
CA VAL A 185 -18.57 23.45 0.71
C VAL A 185 -17.29 22.64 0.52
N THR A 186 -17.18 21.91 -0.60
CA THR A 186 -15.97 21.13 -0.92
C THR A 186 -14.75 22.04 -1.07
N SER A 187 -14.91 23.18 -1.75
CA SER A 187 -13.83 24.16 -1.93
C SER A 187 -13.43 24.81 -0.61
N LEU A 188 -14.40 25.17 0.23
CA LEU A 188 -14.15 25.71 1.56
C LEU A 188 -13.36 24.71 2.41
N ILE A 189 -13.82 23.46 2.49
CA ILE A 189 -13.16 22.42 3.28
C ILE A 189 -11.75 22.12 2.73
N ALA A 190 -11.54 22.14 1.41
CA ALA A 190 -10.22 21.97 0.81
C ALA A 190 -9.24 23.07 1.26
N ILE A 191 -9.70 24.32 1.36
CA ILE A 191 -8.89 25.43 1.91
C ILE A 191 -8.60 25.18 3.39
N LEU A 192 -9.60 24.78 4.18
CA LEU A 192 -9.41 24.46 5.60
C LEU A 192 -8.40 23.32 5.80
N ALA A 193 -8.41 22.32 4.92
CA ALA A 193 -7.55 21.14 4.98
C ALA A 193 -6.07 21.48 4.90
N VAL A 194 -5.68 22.56 4.21
CA VAL A 194 -4.27 22.95 4.00
C VAL A 194 -3.80 24.08 4.92
N MET A 195 -4.67 24.61 5.78
CA MET A 195 -4.30 25.70 6.68
C MET A 195 -3.28 25.27 7.76
N PRO A 196 -2.36 26.15 8.17
CA PRO A 196 -1.25 25.80 9.06
C PRO A 196 -1.65 25.46 10.50
N VAL A 197 -2.90 25.73 10.92
CA VAL A 197 -3.36 25.47 12.29
C VAL A 197 -4.27 24.24 12.36
N ILE A 198 -5.27 24.18 11.48
CA ILE A 198 -6.28 23.13 11.50
C ILE A 198 -6.06 22.08 10.41
N GLY A 199 -5.10 22.29 9.52
CA GLY A 199 -4.87 21.45 8.35
C GLY A 199 -4.28 20.09 8.68
N TYR A 200 -4.14 19.28 7.64
CA TYR A 200 -3.85 17.84 7.75
C TYR A 200 -2.49 17.49 8.35
N TYR A 201 -1.53 18.40 8.35
CA TYR A 201 -0.26 18.22 9.06
C TYR A 201 -0.30 18.74 10.50
N ALA A 202 -0.99 19.86 10.74
CA ALA A 202 -0.91 20.58 12.01
C ALA A 202 -1.83 20.00 13.10
N LEU A 203 -3.12 19.75 12.77
CA LEU A 203 -4.08 19.29 13.77
C LEU A 203 -3.78 17.86 14.25
N PRO A 204 -3.47 16.89 13.37
CA PRO A 204 -3.07 15.55 13.82
C PRO A 204 -1.79 15.57 14.66
N ALA A 205 -0.76 16.32 14.26
CA ALA A 205 0.47 16.45 15.06
C ALA A 205 0.20 17.05 16.44
N THR A 206 -0.60 18.11 16.52
CA THR A 206 -0.94 18.75 17.79
C THR A 206 -1.75 17.83 18.71
N THR A 207 -2.72 17.09 18.15
CA THR A 207 -3.56 16.17 18.94
C THR A 207 -2.77 14.94 19.40
N GLN A 208 -1.88 14.38 18.58
CA GLN A 208 -0.99 13.29 18.97
C GLN A 208 0.08 13.73 19.97
N ALA A 209 0.66 14.93 19.82
CA ALA A 209 1.56 15.52 20.80
C ALA A 209 0.89 15.67 22.16
N ASN A 210 -0.31 16.27 22.21
CA ASN A 210 -1.07 16.42 23.44
C ASN A 210 -1.47 15.08 24.07
N ARG A 211 -1.78 14.07 23.26
CA ARG A 211 -2.10 12.73 23.75
C ARG A 211 -0.87 12.06 24.35
N LEU A 212 0.25 12.08 23.64
CA LEU A 212 1.51 11.50 24.09
C LEU A 212 2.00 12.19 25.37
N GLU A 213 1.93 13.53 25.43
CA GLU A 213 2.27 14.32 26.62
C GLU A 213 1.47 13.88 27.85
N LYS A 214 0.14 13.67 27.69
CA LYS A 214 -0.72 13.19 28.78
C LYS A 214 -0.32 11.80 29.25
N ILE A 215 0.01 10.89 28.33
CA ILE A 215 0.43 9.52 28.67
C ILE A 215 1.77 9.56 29.41
N LEU A 216 2.77 10.25 28.85
CA LEU A 216 4.10 10.35 29.44
C LEU A 216 4.08 11.04 30.82
N THR A 217 3.23 12.06 31.00
CA THR A 217 3.06 12.72 32.30
C THR A 217 2.39 11.79 33.31
N LYS A 218 1.38 11.02 32.89
CA LYS A 218 0.70 10.04 33.74
C LYS A 218 1.65 8.94 34.23
N GLU A 219 2.53 8.46 33.35
CA GLU A 219 3.55 7.46 33.67
C GLU A 219 4.79 8.06 34.38
N GLY A 220 4.80 9.37 34.64
CA GLY A 220 5.92 10.06 35.30
C GLY A 220 7.20 10.15 34.47
N ILE A 221 7.13 9.79 33.19
CA ILE A 221 8.24 9.81 32.22
C ILE A 221 8.51 11.26 31.78
N LEU A 222 7.46 12.07 31.60
CA LEU A 222 7.60 13.49 31.31
C LEU A 222 7.33 14.30 32.58
N LYS A 223 8.34 15.02 33.06
CA LYS A 223 8.23 15.88 34.24
C LYS A 223 9.02 17.17 34.03
N ASP A 224 8.38 18.31 34.32
CA ASP A 224 8.98 19.64 34.17
C ASP A 224 9.54 19.92 32.76
N GLY A 225 8.87 19.38 31.72
CA GLY A 225 9.29 19.52 30.32
C GLY A 225 10.50 18.67 29.91
N MET A 226 10.94 17.74 30.77
CA MET A 226 12.06 16.85 30.49
C MET A 226 11.63 15.38 30.55
N LEU A 227 12.13 14.58 29.60
CA LEU A 227 11.98 13.14 29.60
C LEU A 227 12.96 12.51 30.59
N LYS A 228 12.44 11.62 31.44
CA LYS A 228 13.21 10.77 32.35
C LYS A 228 12.80 9.31 32.12
N PRO A 229 13.75 8.37 32.14
CA PRO A 229 13.43 6.95 32.05
C PRO A 229 12.36 6.54 33.06
N ALA A 230 11.43 5.69 32.64
CA ALA A 230 10.34 5.23 33.47
C ALA A 230 10.87 4.55 34.75
N ALA A 231 10.31 4.90 35.90
CA ALA A 231 10.69 4.30 37.18
C ALA A 231 10.24 2.83 37.31
N ALA A 232 9.16 2.49 36.62
CA ALA A 232 8.65 1.14 36.44
C ALA A 232 8.23 0.98 34.97
N GLU A 233 8.37 -0.23 34.43
CA GLU A 233 7.99 -0.49 33.05
C GLU A 233 6.45 -0.36 32.88
N PRO A 234 5.96 0.46 31.93
CA PRO A 234 4.52 0.59 31.70
C PRO A 234 3.88 -0.71 31.21
N ASP A 235 2.56 -0.82 31.36
CA ASP A 235 1.82 -1.94 30.79
C ASP A 235 1.93 -1.98 29.26
N ARG A 236 1.70 -3.16 28.66
CA ARG A 236 1.87 -3.38 27.22
C ARG A 236 1.06 -2.39 26.37
N ALA A 237 -0.21 -2.13 26.71
CA ALA A 237 -1.05 -1.25 25.92
C ALA A 237 -0.57 0.20 26.01
N THR A 238 -0.05 0.62 27.16
CA THR A 238 0.59 1.93 27.31
C THR A 238 1.89 2.03 26.50
N LYS A 239 2.73 0.98 26.50
CA LYS A 239 3.94 0.94 25.66
C LYS A 239 3.62 1.03 24.16
N GLU A 240 2.58 0.34 23.71
CA GLU A 240 2.10 0.40 22.33
C GLU A 240 1.63 1.81 21.95
N GLN A 241 0.87 2.49 22.82
CA GLN A 241 0.43 3.86 22.57
C GLN A 241 1.58 4.87 22.55
N ILE A 242 2.58 4.72 23.43
CA ILE A 242 3.77 5.57 23.45
C ILE A 242 4.59 5.35 22.18
N THR A 243 4.84 4.10 21.82
CA THR A 243 5.59 3.72 20.61
C THR A 243 4.94 4.29 19.36
N ASP A 244 3.63 4.13 19.22
CA ASP A 244 2.84 4.65 18.11
C ASP A 244 2.87 6.18 18.02
N GLY A 245 2.67 6.87 19.15
CA GLY A 245 2.70 8.33 19.22
C GLY A 245 4.08 8.91 18.88
N VAL A 246 5.16 8.31 19.40
CA VAL A 246 6.53 8.69 19.10
C VAL A 246 6.83 8.48 17.62
N ASN A 247 6.49 7.32 17.06
CA ASN A 247 6.72 7.04 15.65
C ASN A 247 5.94 8.02 14.76
N PHE A 248 4.70 8.33 15.09
CA PHE A 248 3.91 9.31 14.35
C PHE A 248 4.56 10.70 14.34
N LEU A 249 4.95 11.21 15.51
CA LEU A 249 5.53 12.55 15.66
C LEU A 249 6.93 12.65 15.06
N SER A 250 7.75 11.60 15.17
CA SER A 250 9.10 11.56 14.56
C SER A 250 9.04 11.64 13.02
N ASN A 251 7.93 11.22 12.42
CA ASN A 251 7.68 11.33 10.99
C ASN A 251 6.95 12.64 10.59
N ALA A 252 6.53 13.47 11.55
CA ALA A 252 5.76 14.70 11.32
C ALA A 252 6.68 15.92 11.08
N ARG A 253 7.58 15.83 10.09
CA ARG A 253 8.68 16.80 9.84
C ARG A 253 8.26 18.25 9.63
N ASP A 254 7.07 18.47 9.08
CA ASP A 254 6.57 19.81 8.74
C ASP A 254 5.72 20.45 9.85
N SER A 255 5.53 19.74 10.97
CA SER A 255 4.69 20.20 12.08
C SER A 255 5.51 20.73 13.23
N LYS A 256 4.99 21.78 13.90
CA LYS A 256 5.63 22.32 15.10
C LYS A 256 5.51 21.31 16.25
N LEU A 257 6.60 20.61 16.55
CA LEU A 257 6.70 19.67 17.66
C LEU A 257 6.82 20.40 19.00
N PRO A 258 6.35 19.80 20.11
CA PRO A 258 6.51 20.38 21.43
C PRO A 258 8.00 20.37 21.83
N GLY A 259 8.43 21.35 22.61
CA GLY A 259 9.86 21.54 22.93
C GLY A 259 10.51 20.41 23.74
N TRP A 260 9.70 19.52 24.33
CA TRP A 260 10.19 18.34 25.05
C TRP A 260 10.46 17.14 24.11
N PHE A 261 9.94 17.17 22.88
CA PHE A 261 10.03 16.06 21.95
C PHE A 261 11.31 16.15 21.12
N ASP A 262 12.09 15.07 21.09
CA ASP A 262 13.27 14.92 20.25
C ASP A 262 12.93 14.06 19.04
N GLU A 263 13.18 14.57 17.83
CA GLU A 263 12.92 13.86 16.57
C GLU A 263 13.64 12.51 16.48
N ASN A 264 14.77 12.35 17.19
CA ASN A 264 15.50 11.08 17.23
C ASN A 264 14.85 10.02 18.12
N LEU A 265 13.77 10.34 18.86
CA LEU A 265 13.01 9.34 19.63
C LEU A 265 12.42 8.24 18.73
N GLY A 266 12.32 8.46 17.42
CA GLY A 266 11.96 7.41 16.46
C GLY A 266 13.01 6.31 16.30
N ASP A 267 14.24 6.51 16.76
CA ASP A 267 15.27 5.47 16.81
C ASP A 267 15.07 4.60 18.05
N SER A 268 15.11 3.26 17.89
CA SER A 268 14.84 2.32 18.98
C SER A 268 15.85 2.41 20.12
N THR A 269 17.10 2.78 19.84
CA THR A 269 18.17 2.95 20.84
C THR A 269 17.91 4.20 21.66
N VAL A 270 17.65 5.33 21.00
CA VAL A 270 17.35 6.62 21.64
C VAL A 270 16.05 6.53 22.45
N PHE A 271 15.04 5.85 21.92
CA PHE A 271 13.78 5.58 22.62
C PHE A 271 14.02 4.86 23.94
N LYS A 272 14.76 3.74 23.90
CA LYS A 272 15.06 2.93 25.09
C LYS A 272 15.87 3.72 26.11
N GLU A 273 16.87 4.49 25.66
CA GLU A 273 17.70 5.32 26.53
C GLU A 273 16.87 6.41 27.24
N LYS A 274 15.99 7.11 26.52
CA LYS A 274 15.25 8.25 27.08
C LYS A 274 13.98 7.86 27.85
N LEU A 275 13.31 6.78 27.45
CA LEU A 275 12.03 6.37 28.04
C LEU A 275 12.16 5.17 28.99
N GLY A 276 13.27 4.42 28.92
CA GLY A 276 13.58 3.35 29.86
C GLY A 276 12.97 1.98 29.54
N PHE A 277 12.35 1.81 28.36
CA PHE A 277 11.76 0.54 27.92
C PHE A 277 11.83 0.40 26.39
N GLU A 278 11.60 -0.81 25.88
CA GLU A 278 11.67 -1.11 24.45
C GLU A 278 10.37 -0.75 23.72
N MET A 279 10.51 -0.25 22.48
CA MET A 279 9.37 -0.05 21.59
C MET A 279 8.53 -1.33 21.49
N THR A 280 7.23 -1.20 21.70
CA THR A 280 6.29 -2.31 21.68
C THR A 280 5.24 -2.06 20.62
N TRP A 281 5.01 -3.05 19.76
CA TRP A 281 4.02 -2.97 18.70
C TRP A 281 2.82 -3.85 19.03
N PRO A 282 1.61 -3.46 18.57
CA PRO A 282 0.45 -4.35 18.61
C PRO A 282 0.81 -5.66 17.94
N GLU A 283 0.31 -6.78 18.47
CA GLU A 283 0.39 -8.04 17.72
C GLU A 283 -0.33 -7.82 16.40
N ASN A 284 0.42 -7.96 15.31
CA ASN A 284 -0.09 -7.76 13.98
C ASN A 284 -1.24 -8.75 13.74
N ASP A 285 -2.44 -8.21 13.57
CA ASP A 285 -3.62 -8.92 13.06
C ASP A 285 -3.52 -9.21 11.54
N PHE A 286 -2.28 -9.31 11.02
CA PHE A 286 -2.05 -10.09 9.80
C PHE A 286 -2.32 -11.53 10.20
N GLY A 287 -3.58 -11.94 10.02
CA GLY A 287 -4.12 -13.21 10.48
C GLY A 287 -3.05 -14.28 10.56
N THR A 288 -2.81 -14.74 11.78
CA THR A 288 -1.86 -15.79 12.19
C THR A 288 -2.10 -17.15 11.50
N GLY A 289 -2.83 -17.18 10.39
CA GLY A 289 -3.03 -18.33 9.51
C GLY A 289 -3.02 -18.05 8.00
N MET A 290 -2.72 -16.83 7.52
CA MET A 290 -2.69 -16.58 6.05
C MET A 290 -1.39 -17.02 5.38
N TYR A 291 -0.27 -16.88 6.09
CA TYR A 291 1.05 -17.28 5.57
C TYR A 291 1.79 -18.09 6.63
N LEU A 292 2.07 -19.36 6.30
CA LEU A 292 3.05 -20.16 7.03
C LEU A 292 4.41 -19.89 6.43
N GLY A 293 5.45 -19.77 7.24
CA GLY A 293 6.76 -19.50 6.68
C GLY A 293 7.93 -20.06 7.47
N THR A 294 9.03 -20.18 6.76
CA THR A 294 10.35 -20.52 7.27
C THR A 294 11.26 -19.36 6.94
N TYR A 295 11.81 -18.70 7.96
CA TYR A 295 12.67 -17.53 7.84
C TYR A 295 13.99 -17.85 8.55
N LEU A 296 15.04 -18.12 7.78
CA LEU A 296 16.36 -18.46 8.29
C LEU A 296 17.34 -17.33 8.00
N THR A 297 18.18 -17.01 9.00
CA THR A 297 19.25 -16.03 8.85
C THR A 297 20.57 -16.64 9.28
N LEU A 298 21.63 -16.35 8.51
CA LEU A 298 22.99 -16.72 8.86
C LEU A 298 23.54 -15.70 9.88
N PRO A 299 23.87 -16.10 11.12
CA PRO A 299 24.42 -15.19 12.11
C PRO A 299 25.82 -14.69 11.72
N PRO A 300 26.32 -13.60 12.34
CA PRO A 300 27.67 -13.12 12.11
C PRO A 300 28.72 -14.20 12.39
N GLY A 301 29.62 -14.43 11.43
CA GLY A 301 30.64 -15.46 11.52
C GLY A 301 31.62 -15.43 10.36
N ALA A 302 32.58 -16.35 10.38
CA ALA A 302 33.57 -16.53 9.33
C ALA A 302 33.21 -17.71 8.42
N VAL A 303 33.60 -17.61 7.14
CA VAL A 303 33.47 -18.69 6.16
C VAL A 303 34.88 -19.12 5.76
N ASP A 304 35.17 -20.42 5.82
CA ASP A 304 36.43 -20.96 5.29
C ASP A 304 36.38 -20.99 3.77
N VAL A 305 37.34 -20.31 3.15
CA VAL A 305 37.46 -20.12 1.70
C VAL A 305 38.75 -20.71 1.15
N SER A 306 39.50 -21.47 1.95
CA SER A 306 40.81 -22.01 1.58
C SER A 306 40.80 -22.87 0.29
N GLY A 307 39.67 -23.49 -0.04
CA GLY A 307 39.46 -24.26 -1.28
C GLY A 307 38.98 -23.45 -2.49
N TYR A 308 38.88 -22.13 -2.39
CA TYR A 308 38.29 -21.28 -3.42
C TYR A 308 39.18 -20.11 -3.81
N ARG A 309 39.31 -19.87 -5.11
CA ARG A 309 40.14 -18.80 -5.67
C ARG A 309 39.42 -17.45 -5.71
N TRP A 310 38.11 -17.45 -5.93
CA TRP A 310 37.32 -16.21 -6.07
C TRP A 310 36.11 -16.20 -5.14
N ALA A 311 35.79 -15.02 -4.62
CA ALA A 311 34.52 -14.71 -3.99
C ALA A 311 33.75 -13.75 -4.89
N VAL A 312 32.61 -14.21 -5.40
CA VAL A 312 31.76 -13.46 -6.31
C VAL A 312 30.59 -12.89 -5.53
N HIS A 313 30.43 -11.57 -5.61
CA HIS A 313 29.30 -10.87 -5.03
C HIS A 313 28.29 -10.53 -6.13
N MET A 314 27.10 -11.11 -6.04
CA MET A 314 26.04 -10.88 -7.00
C MET A 314 24.98 -9.97 -6.37
N GLN A 315 24.87 -8.72 -6.84
CA GLN A 315 23.80 -7.84 -6.38
C GLN A 315 22.49 -8.24 -7.05
N GLU A 316 21.43 -8.47 -6.27
CA GLU A 316 20.09 -8.89 -6.72
C GLU A 316 19.42 -8.01 -7.80
N ARG A 317 19.98 -6.84 -8.16
CA ARG A 317 19.19 -5.80 -8.82
C ARG A 317 19.02 -5.89 -10.34
N LYS A 318 19.51 -6.92 -11.03
CA LYS A 318 19.17 -7.18 -12.43
C LYS A 318 19.24 -8.67 -12.77
N ASP A 319 18.08 -9.32 -12.81
CA ASP A 319 17.83 -10.74 -13.15
C ASP A 319 18.30 -11.20 -14.55
N THR A 320 19.23 -10.49 -15.20
CA THR A 320 19.59 -10.70 -16.60
C THR A 320 21.06 -10.44 -16.94
N ILE A 321 21.90 -9.96 -16.01
CA ILE A 321 23.31 -9.71 -16.30
C ILE A 321 24.17 -10.73 -15.56
N PRO A 322 24.81 -11.68 -16.26
CA PRO A 322 25.68 -12.65 -15.61
C PRO A 322 26.93 -11.98 -15.05
N VAL A 323 27.43 -12.51 -13.95
CA VAL A 323 28.76 -12.14 -13.47
C VAL A 323 29.80 -12.93 -14.27
N THR A 324 30.82 -12.22 -14.76
CA THR A 324 31.88 -12.82 -15.57
C THR A 324 33.15 -13.00 -14.76
N ILE A 325 33.75 -14.18 -14.82
CA ILE A 325 35.10 -14.46 -14.30
C ILE A 325 35.98 -14.90 -15.48
N ASN A 326 37.17 -14.32 -15.60
CA ASN A 326 38.18 -14.81 -16.53
C ASN A 326 39.12 -15.73 -15.73
N GLY A 327 38.96 -17.04 -15.90
CA GLY A 327 39.83 -18.06 -15.31
C GLY A 327 40.86 -18.57 -16.32
N ASP A 328 41.67 -19.52 -15.89
CA ASP A 328 42.76 -20.07 -16.70
C ASP A 328 42.20 -20.95 -17.85
N LYS A 329 41.01 -21.55 -17.66
CA LYS A 329 40.33 -22.36 -18.69
C LYS A 329 39.44 -21.54 -19.65
N GLY A 330 39.28 -20.26 -19.39
CA GLY A 330 38.49 -19.35 -20.24
C GLY A 330 37.49 -18.51 -19.45
N LYS A 331 36.45 -18.07 -20.16
CA LYS A 331 35.47 -17.12 -19.62
C LYS A 331 34.30 -17.88 -18.99
N TYR A 332 34.13 -17.71 -17.68
CA TYR A 332 32.98 -18.19 -16.92
C TYR A 332 31.90 -17.11 -16.85
N GLN A 333 30.65 -17.51 -17.04
CA GLN A 333 29.48 -16.65 -16.86
C GLN A 333 28.53 -17.31 -15.87
N ILE A 334 28.25 -16.61 -14.77
CA ILE A 334 27.45 -17.10 -13.66
C ILE A 334 26.10 -16.41 -13.67
N TYR A 335 25.04 -17.21 -13.62
CA TYR A 335 23.66 -16.82 -13.70
C TYR A 335 22.91 -17.29 -12.45
N TRP A 336 22.01 -16.44 -11.97
CA TRP A 336 21.06 -16.75 -10.91
C TRP A 336 19.71 -16.27 -11.40
N GLU A 337 18.93 -17.21 -11.90
CA GLU A 337 17.67 -16.95 -12.59
C GLU A 337 16.51 -17.45 -11.73
N ARG A 338 15.31 -16.95 -11.99
CA ARG A 338 14.09 -17.49 -11.37
C ARG A 338 13.30 -18.28 -12.41
N SER A 339 12.97 -19.51 -12.07
CA SER A 339 12.04 -20.32 -12.86
C SER A 339 10.70 -19.62 -12.98
N THR A 340 10.21 -19.46 -14.22
CA THR A 340 8.92 -18.82 -14.49
C THR A 340 7.72 -19.72 -14.17
N ALA A 341 7.96 -21.02 -13.98
CA ALA A 341 6.90 -22.00 -13.71
C ALA A 341 6.53 -22.08 -12.23
N ASP A 342 7.53 -22.09 -11.34
CA ASP A 342 7.37 -22.34 -9.90
C ASP A 342 8.08 -21.30 -9.00
N GLY A 343 8.80 -20.34 -9.60
CA GLY A 343 9.50 -19.28 -8.85
C GLY A 343 10.78 -19.74 -8.16
N ILE A 344 11.19 -21.01 -8.33
CA ILE A 344 12.39 -21.56 -7.70
C ILE A 344 13.64 -21.00 -8.40
N PRO A 345 14.65 -20.53 -7.65
CA PRO A 345 15.91 -20.08 -8.24
C PRO A 345 16.67 -21.22 -8.96
N ILE A 346 17.29 -20.87 -10.08
CA ILE A 346 18.17 -21.74 -10.87
C ILE A 346 19.56 -21.12 -10.88
N PHE A 347 20.56 -21.89 -10.46
CA PHE A 347 21.96 -21.50 -10.49
C PHE A 347 22.65 -22.15 -11.68
N LYS A 348 23.18 -21.32 -12.57
CA LYS A 348 23.76 -21.79 -13.83
C LYS A 348 25.12 -21.18 -14.10
N ILE A 349 26.04 -21.98 -14.60
CA ILE A 349 27.39 -21.55 -15.00
C ILE A 349 27.70 -22.02 -16.41
N GLU A 350 28.16 -21.09 -17.24
CA GLU A 350 28.66 -21.36 -18.57
C GLU A 350 30.17 -21.12 -18.64
N LEU A 351 30.90 -22.01 -19.31
CA LEU A 351 32.31 -21.84 -19.69
C LEU A 351 32.39 -21.68 -21.20
N ASN A 352 32.88 -20.54 -21.68
CA ASN A 352 32.97 -20.21 -23.11
C ASN A 352 31.64 -20.46 -23.86
N ASN A 353 30.52 -20.02 -23.25
CA ASN A 353 29.14 -20.18 -23.72
C ASN A 353 28.63 -21.64 -23.78
N LYS A 354 29.31 -22.58 -23.10
CA LYS A 354 28.83 -23.94 -22.90
C LYS A 354 28.43 -24.13 -21.44
N ILE A 355 27.21 -24.61 -21.20
CA ILE A 355 26.71 -24.90 -19.86
C ILE A 355 27.56 -26.01 -19.24
N ILE A 356 28.12 -25.74 -18.05
CA ILE A 356 28.91 -26.70 -17.26
C ILE A 356 28.29 -27.02 -15.90
N LEU A 357 27.33 -26.20 -15.46
CA LEU A 357 26.52 -26.42 -14.25
C LEU A 357 25.14 -25.79 -14.47
N ASP A 358 24.08 -26.52 -14.14
CA ASP A 358 22.69 -26.07 -14.22
C ASP A 358 21.91 -26.74 -13.09
N GLU A 359 21.81 -26.05 -11.97
CA GLU A 359 21.28 -26.59 -10.72
C GLU A 359 19.98 -25.86 -10.35
N ASN A 360 18.89 -26.61 -10.22
CA ASN A 360 17.64 -26.09 -9.69
C ASN A 360 17.64 -26.20 -8.16
N MET A 361 17.39 -25.11 -7.45
CA MET A 361 17.48 -25.07 -5.98
C MET A 361 16.37 -25.86 -5.25
N LYS A 362 15.52 -26.60 -5.97
CA LYS A 362 14.43 -27.40 -5.39
C LYS A 362 14.92 -28.40 -4.35
N ASP A 363 15.95 -29.20 -4.65
CA ASP A 363 16.41 -30.25 -3.73
C ASP A 363 16.96 -29.63 -2.44
N TYR A 364 17.68 -28.51 -2.56
CA TYR A 364 18.15 -27.74 -1.40
C TYR A 364 16.98 -27.18 -0.58
N LEU A 365 15.97 -26.60 -1.23
CA LEU A 365 14.77 -26.10 -0.57
C LEU A 365 13.95 -27.22 0.10
N ASP A 366 13.89 -28.41 -0.48
CA ASP A 366 13.20 -29.57 0.11
C ASP A 366 13.91 -30.03 1.40
N ILE A 367 15.25 -30.01 1.43
CA ILE A 367 16.03 -30.28 2.66
C ILE A 367 15.72 -29.24 3.73
N ILE A 368 15.75 -27.94 3.38
CA ILE A 368 15.44 -26.85 4.31
C ILE A 368 14.02 -26.97 4.83
N THR A 369 13.04 -27.21 3.96
CA THR A 369 11.62 -27.33 4.32
C THR A 369 11.35 -28.56 5.17
N SER A 370 12.07 -29.67 4.95
CA SER A 370 11.96 -30.88 5.77
C SER A 370 12.44 -30.64 7.21
N LYS A 371 13.55 -29.92 7.38
CA LYS A 371 14.13 -29.61 8.69
C LYS A 371 13.42 -28.47 9.40
N TYR A 372 12.96 -27.48 8.64
CA TYR A 372 12.27 -26.29 9.09
C TYR A 372 10.92 -26.19 8.35
N PRO A 373 9.92 -27.00 8.75
CA PRO A 373 8.61 -26.94 8.12
C PRO A 373 7.98 -25.56 8.32
N PRO A 374 7.30 -25.01 7.28
CA PRO A 374 6.64 -23.72 7.37
C PRO A 374 5.68 -23.68 8.56
N GLY A 375 5.90 -22.73 9.46
CA GLY A 375 5.17 -22.61 10.72
C GLY A 375 4.82 -21.17 11.04
N GLU A 376 4.61 -20.86 12.33
CA GLU A 376 4.50 -19.48 12.78
C GLU A 376 5.74 -18.70 12.33
N SER A 377 5.50 -17.57 11.65
CA SER A 377 6.48 -16.71 10.99
C SER A 377 7.47 -16.07 11.98
N ARG A 378 8.34 -16.89 12.58
CA ARG A 378 9.44 -16.44 13.45
C ARG A 378 10.76 -16.67 12.74
N GLN A 379 11.57 -15.63 12.73
CA GLN A 379 12.95 -15.70 12.27
C GLN A 379 13.77 -16.63 13.18
N ARG A 380 14.57 -17.50 12.57
CA ARG A 380 15.46 -18.43 13.28
C ARG A 380 16.88 -18.28 12.75
N GLU A 381 17.84 -18.35 13.65
CA GLU A 381 19.25 -18.46 13.25
C GLU A 381 19.55 -19.89 12.79
N SER A 382 20.36 -20.01 11.74
CA SER A 382 20.77 -21.29 11.15
C SER A 382 22.29 -21.33 10.98
N THR A 383 22.84 -22.54 10.85
CA THR A 383 24.29 -22.74 10.75
C THR A 383 24.81 -22.46 9.34
N LEU A 384 26.11 -22.19 9.20
CA LEU A 384 26.74 -22.03 7.88
C LEU A 384 26.59 -23.28 7.01
N GLU A 385 26.62 -24.48 7.60
CA GLU A 385 26.45 -25.75 6.88
C GLU A 385 25.06 -25.85 6.23
N GLU A 386 24.03 -25.37 6.91
CA GLU A 386 22.66 -25.35 6.39
C GLU A 386 22.44 -24.20 5.41
N MET A 387 23.03 -23.04 5.68
CA MET A 387 22.94 -21.83 4.87
C MET A 387 23.97 -21.80 3.73
N SER A 388 24.56 -22.95 3.38
CA SER A 388 25.45 -23.08 2.24
C SER A 388 25.17 -24.33 1.41
N LEU A 389 25.48 -24.26 0.12
CA LEU A 389 25.34 -25.37 -0.81
C LEU A 389 26.62 -25.50 -1.63
N LYS A 390 27.27 -26.66 -1.54
CA LYS A 390 28.45 -27.00 -2.35
C LYS A 390 28.01 -27.75 -3.61
N LEU A 391 28.47 -27.28 -4.75
CA LEU A 391 28.20 -27.83 -6.08
C LEU A 391 29.52 -28.11 -6.77
N GLU A 392 29.62 -29.27 -7.42
CA GLU A 392 30.83 -29.68 -8.13
C GLU A 392 30.51 -30.20 -9.52
N SER A 393 31.40 -29.89 -10.47
CA SER A 393 31.42 -30.51 -11.80
C SER A 393 32.82 -31.02 -12.14
N SER A 394 33.02 -31.49 -13.38
CA SER A 394 34.34 -31.86 -13.89
C SER A 394 35.33 -30.69 -13.88
N ASP A 395 34.84 -29.46 -14.02
CA ASP A 395 35.68 -28.29 -14.31
C ASP A 395 35.77 -27.30 -13.16
N ILE A 396 34.84 -27.33 -12.21
CA ILE A 396 34.72 -26.32 -11.15
C ILE A 396 34.23 -26.92 -9.82
N THR A 397 34.52 -26.21 -8.74
CA THR A 397 33.93 -26.39 -7.40
C THR A 397 33.37 -25.04 -6.95
N VAL A 398 32.11 -25.03 -6.51
CA VAL A 398 31.39 -23.81 -6.13
C VAL A 398 30.68 -23.99 -4.80
N MET A 399 30.70 -22.98 -3.95
CA MET A 399 29.91 -22.91 -2.73
C MET A 399 29.05 -21.65 -2.72
N LEU A 400 27.74 -21.85 -2.69
CA LEU A 400 26.76 -20.80 -2.46
C LEU A 400 26.62 -20.58 -0.96
N VAL A 401 26.63 -19.33 -0.51
CA VAL A 401 26.33 -18.99 0.88
C VAL A 401 25.17 -18.00 0.89
N PHE A 402 24.14 -18.32 1.66
CA PHE A 402 22.93 -17.53 1.79
C PHE A 402 22.98 -16.68 3.06
N ASN A 403 22.57 -15.43 2.92
CA ASN A 403 22.40 -14.52 4.06
C ASN A 403 21.06 -14.78 4.74
N ASN A 404 19.99 -14.87 3.93
CA ASN A 404 18.64 -15.17 4.38
C ASN A 404 17.95 -16.18 3.45
N ILE A 405 17.10 -17.03 4.02
CA ILE A 405 16.22 -17.94 3.28
C ILE A 405 14.80 -17.72 3.80
N ASP A 406 13.92 -17.23 2.93
CA ASP A 406 12.51 -17.04 3.25
C ASP A 406 11.64 -17.92 2.35
N ILE A 407 10.90 -18.83 2.98
CA ILE A 407 9.91 -19.67 2.33
C ILE A 407 8.55 -19.26 2.89
N SER A 408 7.65 -18.78 2.03
CA SER A 408 6.33 -18.32 2.44
C SER A 408 5.25 -19.09 1.69
N VAL A 409 4.37 -19.75 2.44
CA VAL A 409 3.26 -20.55 1.91
C VAL A 409 1.97 -19.77 2.10
N ASP A 410 1.37 -19.34 1.00
CA ASP A 410 0.01 -18.79 0.93
C ASP A 410 -0.99 -19.96 1.03
N VAL A 411 -1.64 -20.07 2.19
CA VAL A 411 -2.56 -21.18 2.49
C VAL A 411 -3.85 -21.10 1.68
N GLU A 412 -4.30 -19.90 1.29
CA GLU A 412 -5.54 -19.71 0.52
C GLU A 412 -5.34 -20.04 -0.97
N ARG A 413 -4.20 -19.66 -1.53
CA ARG A 413 -3.91 -19.82 -2.96
C ARG A 413 -3.10 -21.08 -3.29
N GLY A 414 -2.62 -21.79 -2.28
CA GLY A 414 -1.77 -22.96 -2.44
C GLY A 414 -0.46 -22.64 -3.17
N ARG A 415 0.09 -21.44 -2.97
CA ARG A 415 1.33 -20.98 -3.62
C ARG A 415 2.44 -20.83 -2.60
N THR A 416 3.61 -21.34 -2.94
CA THR A 416 4.82 -21.13 -2.15
C THR A 416 5.72 -20.14 -2.87
N ASN A 417 6.15 -19.11 -2.16
CA ASN A 417 7.16 -18.16 -2.61
C ASN A 417 8.50 -18.51 -1.96
N TYR A 418 9.55 -18.54 -2.77
CA TYR A 418 10.91 -18.83 -2.35
C TYR A 418 11.79 -17.59 -2.54
N TRP A 419 12.46 -17.19 -1.47
CA TRP A 419 13.45 -16.13 -1.48
C TRP A 419 14.76 -16.66 -0.90
N LEU A 420 15.81 -16.64 -1.71
CA LEU A 420 17.16 -17.06 -1.34
C LEU A 420 18.08 -15.86 -1.57
N ASP A 421 18.44 -15.17 -0.48
CA ASP A 421 19.33 -14.01 -0.50
C ASP A 421 20.78 -14.50 -0.52
N LEU A 422 21.42 -14.41 -1.68
CA LEU A 422 22.76 -14.91 -1.92
C LEU A 422 23.80 -13.91 -1.39
N LYS A 423 24.49 -14.27 -0.31
CA LYS A 423 25.54 -13.45 0.31
C LYS A 423 26.79 -13.37 -0.57
N ALA A 424 27.26 -14.53 -1.00
CA ALA A 424 28.47 -14.69 -1.80
C ALA A 424 28.48 -16.06 -2.48
N ILE A 425 29.19 -16.15 -3.59
CA ILE A 425 29.52 -17.40 -4.28
C ILE A 425 31.03 -17.58 -4.20
N TYR A 426 31.50 -18.66 -3.60
CA TYR A 426 32.92 -19.01 -3.60
C TYR A 426 33.17 -19.99 -4.76
N PHE A 427 34.13 -19.66 -5.61
CA PHE A 427 34.37 -20.36 -6.87
C PHE A 427 35.83 -20.80 -6.99
N ASN A 428 36.03 -22.03 -7.44
CA ASN A 428 37.33 -22.57 -7.83
C ASN A 428 37.22 -23.28 -9.19
N GLU A 429 38.20 -23.10 -10.05
CA GLU A 429 38.39 -23.95 -11.23
C GLU A 429 39.29 -25.15 -10.87
N LYS A 430 38.98 -26.33 -11.40
CA LYS A 430 39.70 -27.59 -11.12
C LYS A 430 40.89 -27.82 -12.05
#